data_AF-A0A9N9JJA3-F1
#
_entry.id   AF-A0A9N9JJA3-F1
#
_cell.length_a   1.000
_cell.length_b   1.000
_cell.length_c   1.000
_cell.angle_alpha   90.00
_cell.angle_beta   90.00
_cell.angle_gamma   90.00
#
_symmetry.space_group_name_H-M   'P 1'
#
loop_
_entity.id
_entity.type
_entity.pdbx_description
1 polymer ?
#
loop_
_entity_poly.entity_id
_entity_poly.type
_entity_poly.pdbx_seq_one_letter_code
_entity_poly.pdbx_strand_id
1 'polypeptide(L)' 'MSSEKLIENNQLDAMLFFSPENRFWLTDFQSSLGFLFITKSEKHLLVDGRYITEAQKSVGDKLTK' A
#
# COMPACT_ATOMS: atom_id res chain seq x y z
N MET A 1 -9.67 11.12 -4.17
CA MET A 1 -9.97 11.19 -2.72
C MET A 1 -8.90 10.34 -2.04
N SER A 2 -8.12 10.88 -1.11
CA SER A 2 -6.98 10.17 -0.52
C SER A 2 -7.43 9.02 0.39
N SER A 3 -6.68 7.93 0.45
CA SER A 3 -6.97 6.72 1.24
C SER A 3 -7.19 7.01 2.73
N GLU A 4 -6.51 8.03 3.25
CA GLU A 4 -6.55 8.43 4.65
C GLU A 4 -7.90 9.06 5.00
N LYS A 5 -8.47 9.86 4.08
CA LYS A 5 -9.80 10.46 4.24
C LYS A 5 -10.91 9.40 4.25
N LEU A 6 -10.73 8.30 3.53
CA LEU A 6 -11.67 7.17 3.57
C LEU A 6 -11.65 6.46 4.92
N ILE A 7 -10.47 6.33 5.53
CA ILE A 7 -10.33 5.76 6.88
C ILE A 7 -10.99 6.68 7.91
N GLU A 8 -10.72 7.99 7.87
CA GLU A 8 -11.31 8.97 8.78
C GLU A 8 -12.84 9.07 8.67
N ASN A 9 -13.36 9.20 7.44
CA ASN A 9 -14.79 9.40 7.22
C ASN A 9 -15.65 8.19 7.60
N ASN A 10 -15.08 6.99 7.53
CA ASN A 10 -15.79 5.75 7.86
C ASN A 10 -15.47 5.24 9.27
N GLN A 11 -14.78 6.02 10.11
CA GLN A 11 -14.35 5.62 11.45
C GLN A 11 -13.59 4.28 11.48
N LEU A 12 -12.82 4.00 10.43
CA LEU A 12 -12.00 2.80 10.33
C LEU A 12 -10.66 3.05 11.01
N ASP A 13 -9.99 1.99 11.47
CA ASP A 13 -8.62 2.09 12.00
C ASP A 13 -7.56 1.75 10.94
N ALA A 14 -7.91 0.84 10.02
CA ALA A 14 -7.05 0.44 8.92
C ALA A 14 -7.86 -0.12 7.73
N MET A 15 -7.21 -0.19 6.58
CA MET A 15 -7.73 -0.80 5.36
C MET A 15 -6.68 -1.73 4.75
N LEU A 16 -7.15 -2.87 4.25
CA LEU A 16 -6.32 -3.85 3.55
C LEU A 16 -6.79 -3.95 2.09
N PHE A 17 -5.88 -3.68 1.16
CA PHE A 17 -6.13 -3.79 -0.27
C PHE A 17 -5.46 -5.05 -0.82
N PHE A 18 -6.28 -5.94 -1.39
CA PHE A 18 -5.84 -7.16 -2.07
C PHE A 18 -5.84 -7.01 -3.60
N SER A 19 -6.75 -6.20 -4.15
CA SER A 19 -6.88 -6.01 -5.60
C SER A 19 -5.55 -5.48 -6.18
N PRO A 20 -5.03 -6.11 -7.25
CA PRO A 20 -3.78 -5.71 -7.88
C PRO A 20 -3.85 -4.30 -8.47
N GLU A 21 -5.01 -3.89 -8.99
CA GLU A 21 -5.23 -2.57 -9.57
C GLU A 21 -5.11 -1.47 -8.51
N ASN A 22 -5.78 -1.64 -7.37
CA ASN A 22 -5.73 -0.68 -6.26
C ASN A 22 -4.34 -0.61 -5.64
N ARG A 23 -3.66 -1.75 -5.51
CA ARG A 23 -2.27 -1.82 -5.02
C ARG A 23 -1.33 -1.07 -5.95
N PHE A 24 -1.43 -1.30 -7.26
CA PHE A 24 -0.60 -0.61 -8.25
C PHE A 24 -0.84 0.90 -8.22
N TRP A 25 -2.11 1.34 -8.24
CA TRP A 25 -2.44 2.76 -8.23
C TRP A 25 -1.94 3.51 -6.99
N LEU A 26 -1.85 2.83 -5.85
CA LEU A 26 -1.42 3.42 -4.58
C LEU A 26 0.08 3.31 -4.30
N THR A 27 0.81 2.44 -5.00
CA THR A 27 2.24 2.17 -4.73
C THR A 27 3.14 2.34 -5.93
N ASP A 28 2.59 2.53 -7.13
CA ASP A 28 3.29 2.47 -8.43
C ASP A 28 4.11 1.18 -8.61
N PHE A 29 3.80 0.12 -7.85
CA PHE A 29 4.51 -1.14 -7.87
C PHE A 29 3.64 -2.26 -8.44
N GLN A 30 4.05 -2.78 -9.60
CA GLN A 30 3.34 -3.86 -10.28
C GLN A 30 3.83 -5.21 -9.74
N SER A 31 3.05 -5.82 -8.85
CA SER A 31 3.26 -7.19 -8.40
C SER A 31 2.04 -8.06 -8.64
N SER A 32 2.27 -9.34 -8.94
CA SER A 32 1.21 -10.35 -9.05
C SER A 32 0.61 -10.69 -7.68
N LEU A 33 1.43 -10.68 -6.64
CA LEU A 33 1.05 -11.02 -5.26
C LEU A 33 1.56 -9.96 -4.30
N GLY A 34 0.67 -9.55 -3.40
CA GLY A 34 0.97 -8.60 -2.33
C GLY A 34 -0.28 -8.02 -1.70
N PHE A 35 -0.11 -7.39 -0.56
CA PHE A 35 -1.15 -6.68 0.15
C PHE A 35 -0.67 -5.27 0.46
N LEU A 36 -1.57 -4.31 0.37
CA LEU A 36 -1.30 -2.97 0.84
C LEU A 36 -2.15 -2.72 2.08
N PHE A 37 -1.48 -2.48 3.20
CA PHE A 37 -2.10 -2.20 4.48
C PHE A 37 -1.91 -0.72 4.80
N ILE A 38 -3.01 0.02 4.96
CA ILE A 38 -3.01 1.46 5.21
C ILE A 38 -3.70 1.70 6.54
N THR A 39 -3.00 2.38 7.44
CA THR A 39 -3.56 2.90 8.70
C THR A 39 -3.71 4.42 8.60
N LYS A 40 -4.16 5.05 9.68
CA LYS A 40 -4.25 6.52 9.76
C LYS A 40 -2.89 7.20 9.63
N SER A 41 -1.81 6.53 10.01
CA SER A 41 -0.46 7.12 10.11
C SER A 41 0.57 6.48 9.18
N GLU A 42 0.35 5.24 8.73
CA GLU A 42 1.38 4.47 8.04
C GLU A 42 0.80 3.67 6.87
N LYS A 43 1.67 3.35 5.92
CA LYS A 43 1.36 2.49 4.79
C LYS A 43 2.41 1.39 4.67
N HIS A 44 1.95 0.15 4.67
CA HIS A 44 2.78 -1.03 4.64
C HIS A 44 2.47 -1.82 3.37
N LEU A 45 3.47 -1.96 2.49
CA LEU A 45 3.36 -2.82 1.32
C LEU A 45 3.98 -4.19 1.64
N LEU A 46 3.14 -5.21 1.72
CA LEU A 46 3.51 -6.59 1.95
C LEU A 46 3.65 -7.29 0.60
N VAL A 47 4.84 -7.78 0.29
CA VAL A 47 5.14 -8.48 -0.96
C VAL A 47 5.87 -9.78 -0.65
N ASP A 48 5.78 -10.74 -1.58
CA ASP A 48 6.60 -11.94 -1.54
C ASP A 48 8.10 -11.57 -1.65
N GLY A 49 8.96 -12.31 -0.95
CA GLY A 49 10.39 -12.02 -0.85
C GLY A 49 11.12 -11.95 -2.20
N ARG A 50 10.61 -12.60 -3.25
CA ARG A 50 11.14 -12.49 -4.62
C ARG A 50 11.09 -11.08 -5.18
N TYR A 51 10.13 -10.27 -4.71
CA TYR A 51 9.83 -8.95 -5.22
C TYR A 51 10.36 -7.82 -4.31
N ILE A 52 10.99 -8.14 -3.19
CA ILE A 52 11.39 -7.14 -2.18
C ILE A 52 12.36 -6.10 -2.74
N THR A 53 13.34 -6.53 -3.55
CA THR A 53 14.35 -5.65 -4.14
C THR A 53 13.75 -4.71 -5.18
N GLU A 54 12.78 -5.17 -5.96
CA GLU A 54 12.08 -4.33 -6.94
C GLU A 54 11.10 -3.39 -6.24
N ALA A 55 10.37 -3.88 -5.24
CA ALA A 55 9.45 -3.06 -4.43
C ALA A 55 10.20 -1.90 -3.77
N GLN A 56 11.36 -2.15 -3.16
CA GLN A 56 12.18 -1.11 -2.54
C GLN A 56 12.64 -0.05 -3.55
N LYS A 57 12.96 -0.45 -4.80
CA LYS A 57 13.38 0.47 -5.86
C LYS A 57 12.21 1.30 -6.41
N SER A 58 11.06 0.67 -6.66
CA SER A 58 9.91 1.32 -7.27
C SER A 58 9.16 2.23 -6.31
N VAL A 59 8.96 1.79 -5.07
CA VAL A 59 8.19 2.51 -4.06
C VAL A 59 9.05 3.63 -3.43
N GLY A 60 10.35 3.39 -3.23
CA GLY A 60 11.24 4.32 -2.54
C GLY A 60 10.74 4.68 -1.12
N ASP A 61 11.30 5.74 -0.52
CA ASP A 61 10.91 6.25 0.81
C ASP A 61 9.48 6.82 0.89
N LYS A 62 8.65 6.61 -0.14
CA LYS A 62 7.29 7.19 -0.25
C LYS A 62 6.27 6.58 0.72
N LEU A 63 6.59 5.44 1.35
CA LEU A 63 5.73 4.81 2.37
C LEU A 63 6.25 4.96 3.81
N THR A 64 7.40 5.61 4.00
CA THR A 64 8.10 5.72 5.30
C THR A 64 7.98 7.10 5.98
N LYS A 65 7.07 7.98 5.55
CA LYS A 65 6.82 9.27 6.20
C LYS A 65 5.36 9.52 6.51
#